data_AF-A0A157RH92-F1
#
_entry.id   AF-A0A157RH92-F1
#
_cell.length_a   1.000
_cell.length_b   1.000
_cell.length_c   1.000
_cell.angle_alpha   90.00
_cell.angle_beta   90.00
_cell.angle_gamma   90.00
#
_symmetry.space_group_name_H-M   'P 1'
#
loop_
_entity.id
_entity.type
_entity.pdbx_description
1 polymer ?
#
loop_
_entity_poly.entity_id
_entity_poly.type
_entity_poly.pdbx_seq_one_letter_code
_entity_poly.pdbx_strand_id
1 'polypeptide(L)'
;MRLDAAHPSETPEGIFIALRPAGIMARSLAYLVDWLIRWAILAVLFTFAVGLGGLAQGLILIAYFLLEWLYPVAFEMTRRGATPGKRLMGLRVVMDTGQPVTLGASLTRNLLRAADFLPGFYGAGAIAILLRRDSKRLGDMAAGTLVVFDQSADLDGKLPDAAILDPGRTLGLPEQAVIVALAGRHGRLTPQRFDELARMAGSALPDTGDNASATRRLLGVAQWAVDRHPYGAPQAPRQFEIAHAPGWAELDTLVKASQEGKRHDGARLAALYRQACGHLALAQSRAYPAYLVRRLESLVQRAHTVVYRPRGAGRQALARFLLIDFPQAVRTHWRYVLMSALLFSVPLLALGVAAALDRDLAGHILGASQVREYDDMYRSGAQALGRKRDAGDDWTMFGFYIMNNIGIGFQCFASGIFAGVGSVFYIVYNGASIGLIGGYMVAAGHAENFYSFVATHAAFELTAIVLSGAAGLMIGHAWLAPGTLTRLESLKRAAGQAVVLVYGVAAMLLIAAAVEAFWSSSRWIEPDVKYSVAAACWLLVIGYLGWQGRPRRDPAPREAAHAGD
;
A
#
# COMPACT_ATOMS: atom_id res chain seq x y z
N MET A 1 -15.16 23.39 -10.28
CA MET A 1 -14.36 22.48 -9.44
C MET A 1 -13.76 23.33 -8.31
N ARG A 2 -14.22 23.20 -7.05
CA ARG A 2 -13.57 23.92 -5.93
C ARG A 2 -12.16 23.35 -5.78
N LEU A 3 -11.13 24.17 -5.98
CA LEU A 3 -9.73 23.76 -5.99
C LEU A 3 -9.21 23.34 -4.60
N ASP A 4 -9.94 23.69 -3.54
CA ASP A 4 -9.60 23.37 -2.15
C ASP A 4 -10.60 22.37 -1.53
N ALA A 5 -10.57 21.12 -2.00
CA ALA A 5 -11.37 20.06 -1.40
C ALA A 5 -10.67 19.52 -0.14
N ALA A 6 -10.99 20.06 1.03
CA ALA A 6 -10.62 19.43 2.30
C ALA A 6 -11.49 18.18 2.55
N HIS A 7 -10.87 17.07 2.93
CA HIS A 7 -11.54 15.87 3.40
C HIS A 7 -11.59 15.90 4.93
N PRO A 8 -12.76 16.08 5.55
CA PRO A 8 -12.86 16.10 7.00
C PRO A 8 -12.65 14.70 7.57
N SER A 9 -11.74 14.59 8.55
CA SER A 9 -11.56 13.38 9.35
C SER A 9 -11.75 13.72 10.82
N GLU A 10 -12.62 13.00 11.51
CA GLU A 10 -12.81 13.14 12.95
C GLU A 10 -11.79 12.26 13.70
N THR A 11 -11.05 12.85 14.64
CA THR A 11 -10.16 12.09 15.52
C THR A 11 -10.92 11.51 16.72
N PRO A 12 -10.38 10.50 17.41
CA PRO A 12 -10.99 9.95 18.63
C PRO A 12 -11.19 10.98 19.75
N GLU A 13 -10.47 12.11 19.70
CA GLU A 13 -10.62 13.25 20.60
C GLU A 13 -11.81 14.17 20.24
N GLY A 14 -12.59 13.82 19.21
CA GLY A 14 -13.77 14.58 18.77
C GLY A 14 -13.43 15.84 17.96
N ILE A 15 -12.28 15.86 17.29
CA ILE A 15 -11.81 17.03 16.54
C ILE A 15 -11.78 16.74 15.05
N PHE A 16 -12.34 17.65 14.28
CA PHE A 16 -12.26 17.62 12.82
C PHE A 16 -10.91 18.16 12.34
N ILE A 17 -10.17 17.30 11.65
CA ILE A 17 -8.95 17.67 10.93
C ILE A 17 -9.27 17.70 9.44
N ALA A 18 -8.90 18.79 8.77
CA ALA A 18 -8.99 18.93 7.33
C ALA A 18 -7.80 18.26 6.62
N LEU A 19 -7.98 17.04 6.13
CA LEU A 19 -7.00 16.38 5.26
C LEU A 19 -7.06 17.01 3.86
N ARG A 20 -5.91 17.39 3.28
CA ARG A 20 -5.83 17.93 1.92
C ARG A 20 -5.40 16.85 0.93
N PRO A 21 -6.32 16.27 0.15
CA PRO A 21 -5.97 15.24 -0.84
C PRO A 21 -5.04 15.81 -1.91
N ALA A 22 -4.05 15.01 -2.30
CA ALA A 22 -3.19 15.33 -3.41
C ALA A 22 -3.91 15.08 -4.74
N GLY A 23 -4.01 16.12 -5.57
CA GLY A 23 -4.56 16.01 -6.93
C GLY A 23 -3.66 15.20 -7.87
N ILE A 24 -4.16 14.97 -9.09
CA ILE A 24 -3.48 14.13 -10.10
C ILE A 24 -2.05 14.58 -10.40
N MET A 25 -1.80 15.88 -10.55
CA MET A 25 -0.48 16.38 -10.97
C MET A 25 0.63 16.05 -9.95
N ALA A 26 0.41 16.36 -8.67
CA ALA A 26 1.38 16.06 -7.61
C ALA A 26 1.64 14.55 -7.49
N ARG A 27 0.58 13.73 -7.67
CA ARG A 27 0.69 12.27 -7.64
C ARG A 27 1.45 11.71 -8.85
N SER A 28 1.22 12.25 -10.04
CA SER A 28 1.91 11.85 -11.27
C SER A 28 3.39 12.23 -11.22
N LEU A 29 3.73 13.43 -10.74
CA LEU A 29 5.13 13.83 -10.54
C LEU A 29 5.83 12.96 -9.50
N ALA A 30 5.17 12.68 -8.36
CA ALA A 30 5.71 11.75 -7.36
C ALA A 30 5.97 10.37 -7.95
N TYR A 31 5.03 9.84 -8.74
CA TYR A 31 5.18 8.55 -9.42
C TYR A 31 6.31 8.56 -10.45
N LEU A 32 6.47 9.64 -11.23
CA LEU A 32 7.55 9.79 -12.19
C LEU A 32 8.91 9.77 -11.49
N VAL A 33 9.06 10.49 -10.38
CA VAL A 33 10.29 10.47 -9.57
C VAL A 33 10.56 9.06 -9.02
N ASP A 34 9.56 8.39 -8.45
CA ASP A 34 9.70 7.01 -7.98
C ASP A 34 10.05 6.04 -9.12
N TRP A 35 9.51 6.25 -10.32
CA TRP A 35 9.83 5.47 -11.52
C TRP A 35 11.29 5.69 -11.96
N LEU A 36 11.74 6.94 -12.03
CA LEU A 36 13.13 7.28 -12.35
C LEU A 36 14.11 6.70 -11.32
N ILE A 37 13.80 6.75 -10.03
CA ILE A 37 14.64 6.16 -8.97
C ILE A 37 14.77 4.64 -9.18
N ARG A 38 13.66 3.94 -9.45
CA ARG A 38 13.68 2.49 -9.67
C ARG A 38 14.49 2.12 -10.92
N TRP A 39 14.32 2.86 -12.02
CA TRP A 39 15.12 2.64 -13.24
C TRP A 39 16.58 3.01 -13.06
N ALA A 40 16.91 4.04 -12.29
CA ALA A 40 18.30 4.37 -11.97
C ALA A 40 18.95 3.24 -11.14
N ILE A 41 18.25 2.67 -10.16
CA ILE A 41 18.73 1.50 -9.40
C ILE A 41 18.99 0.33 -10.35
N LEU A 42 18.05 0.02 -11.25
CA LEU A 42 18.21 -1.06 -12.22
C LEU A 42 19.36 -0.79 -13.21
N ALA A 43 19.53 0.43 -13.68
CA ALA A 43 20.63 0.81 -14.57
C ALA A 43 21.99 0.66 -13.89
N VAL A 44 22.10 1.11 -12.63
CA VAL A 44 23.32 0.93 -11.83
C VAL A 44 23.61 -0.55 -11.61
N LEU A 45 22.62 -1.34 -11.23
CA LEU A 45 22.76 -2.80 -11.09
C LEU A 45 23.19 -3.43 -12.41
N PHE A 46 22.60 -3.01 -13.52
CA PHE A 46 22.96 -3.48 -14.85
C PHE A 46 24.43 -3.18 -15.16
N THR A 47 24.92 -1.95 -14.92
CA THR A 47 26.32 -1.57 -15.13
C THR A 47 27.30 -2.45 -14.34
N PHE A 48 27.01 -2.74 -13.07
CA PHE A 48 27.86 -3.61 -12.25
C PHE A 48 27.72 -5.10 -12.60
N ALA A 49 26.62 -5.48 -13.25
CA ALA A 49 26.36 -6.85 -13.63
C ALA A 49 26.86 -7.18 -15.04
N VAL A 50 27.33 -6.18 -15.81
CA VAL A 50 27.99 -6.39 -17.12
C VAL A 50 29.17 -7.35 -16.92
N GLY A 51 29.12 -8.50 -17.59
CA GLY A 51 30.16 -9.53 -17.52
C GLY A 51 29.87 -10.71 -16.58
N LEU A 52 28.79 -10.66 -15.77
CA LEU A 52 28.40 -11.78 -14.88
C LEU A 52 27.48 -12.82 -15.54
N GLY A 53 27.21 -12.72 -16.85
CA GLY A 53 26.38 -13.68 -17.59
C GLY A 53 24.97 -13.85 -17.00
N GLY A 54 24.49 -15.08 -16.86
CA GLY A 54 23.15 -15.37 -16.33
C GLY A 54 22.90 -14.87 -14.90
N LEU A 55 23.95 -14.78 -14.05
CA LEU A 55 23.80 -14.28 -12.68
C LEU A 55 23.28 -12.83 -12.69
N ALA A 56 23.82 -12.01 -13.61
CA ALA A 56 23.36 -10.64 -13.82
C ALA A 56 21.86 -10.60 -14.11
N GLN A 57 21.43 -11.37 -15.11
CA GLN A 57 20.07 -11.39 -15.60
C GLN A 57 19.09 -11.81 -14.49
N GLY A 58 19.42 -12.89 -13.76
CA GLY A 58 18.64 -13.33 -12.61
C GLY A 58 18.47 -12.26 -11.54
N LEU A 59 19.59 -11.65 -11.10
CA LEU A 59 19.57 -10.60 -10.09
C LEU A 59 18.79 -9.36 -10.55
N ILE A 60 18.88 -8.99 -11.83
CA ILE A 60 18.12 -7.88 -12.41
C ILE A 60 16.62 -8.18 -12.40
N LEU A 61 16.20 -9.39 -12.80
CA LEU A 61 14.79 -9.79 -12.77
C LEU A 61 14.22 -9.78 -11.35
N ILE A 62 14.98 -10.29 -10.39
CA ILE A 62 14.61 -10.26 -8.96
C ILE A 62 14.53 -8.82 -8.47
N ALA A 63 15.52 -7.99 -8.77
CA ALA A 63 15.53 -6.58 -8.39
C ALA A 63 14.33 -5.84 -8.99
N TYR A 64 14.01 -6.08 -10.27
CA TYR A 64 12.84 -5.52 -10.94
C TYR A 64 11.56 -5.91 -10.22
N PHE A 65 11.38 -7.20 -9.91
CA PHE A 65 10.21 -7.69 -9.16
C PHE A 65 10.08 -7.00 -7.78
N LEU A 66 11.16 -6.96 -7.00
CA LEU A 66 11.16 -6.33 -5.67
C LEU A 66 10.88 -4.82 -5.75
N LEU A 67 11.46 -4.14 -6.75
CA LEU A 67 11.27 -2.70 -6.96
C LEU A 67 9.86 -2.37 -7.48
N GLU A 68 9.23 -3.25 -8.25
CA GLU A 68 7.88 -3.03 -8.73
C GLU A 68 6.86 -3.28 -7.61
N TRP A 69 6.96 -4.42 -6.91
CA TRP A 69 5.92 -4.87 -5.99
C TRP A 69 6.13 -4.47 -4.53
N LEU A 70 7.37 -4.41 -4.05
CA LEU A 70 7.67 -4.18 -2.63
C LEU A 70 8.20 -2.79 -2.33
N TYR A 71 8.78 -2.07 -3.29
CA TYR A 71 9.24 -0.68 -3.10
C TYR A 71 8.18 0.23 -2.46
N PRO A 72 6.97 0.39 -3.03
CA PRO A 72 6.00 1.33 -2.46
C PRO A 72 5.56 0.89 -1.06
N VAL A 73 5.38 -0.41 -0.84
CA VAL A 73 4.99 -0.97 0.46
C VAL A 73 6.07 -0.73 1.50
N ALA A 74 7.33 -1.03 1.17
CA ALA A 74 8.47 -0.86 2.06
C ALA A 74 8.61 0.58 2.54
N PHE A 75 8.47 1.55 1.63
CA PHE A 75 8.56 2.98 1.98
C PHE A 75 7.31 3.52 2.67
N GLU A 76 6.11 3.04 2.32
CA GLU A 76 4.86 3.41 2.99
C GLU A 76 4.81 2.89 4.44
N MET A 77 5.48 1.76 4.75
CA MET A 77 5.61 1.25 6.12
C MET A 77 6.63 2.00 6.99
N THR A 78 7.44 2.88 6.38
CA THR A 78 8.39 3.70 7.15
C THR A 78 7.67 4.74 8.00
N ARG A 79 8.41 5.40 8.89
CA ARG A 79 7.86 6.46 9.76
C ARG A 79 7.29 7.68 9.04
N ARG A 80 7.62 7.86 7.76
CA ARG A 80 7.13 8.97 6.94
C ARG A 80 5.89 8.62 6.11
N GLY A 81 5.50 7.34 6.02
CA GLY A 81 4.29 6.95 5.27
C GLY A 81 4.34 7.28 3.78
N ALA A 82 5.52 7.40 3.19
CA ALA A 82 5.70 7.97 1.86
C ALA A 82 6.92 7.39 1.15
N THR A 83 6.79 7.18 -0.16
CA THR A 83 7.89 6.87 -1.09
C THR A 83 8.80 8.09 -1.28
N PRO A 84 10.07 7.91 -1.69
CA PRO A 84 10.99 9.02 -1.98
C PRO A 84 10.41 10.10 -2.89
N GLY A 85 9.76 9.74 -4.00
CA GLY A 85 9.11 10.68 -4.91
C GLY A 85 7.94 11.41 -4.25
N LYS A 86 7.11 10.71 -3.46
CA LYS A 86 6.06 11.35 -2.65
C LYS A 86 6.65 12.34 -1.64
N ARG A 87 7.74 11.98 -0.96
CA ARG A 87 8.41 12.87 0.01
C ARG A 87 8.93 14.14 -0.67
N LEU A 88 9.53 14.01 -1.85
CA LEU A 88 10.00 15.15 -2.62
C LEU A 88 8.85 16.11 -2.99
N MET A 89 7.68 15.55 -3.28
CA MET A 89 6.46 16.32 -3.57
C MET A 89 5.69 16.76 -2.30
N GLY A 90 6.25 16.56 -1.09
CA GLY A 90 5.60 16.91 0.17
C GLY A 90 4.33 16.09 0.43
N LEU A 91 4.26 14.85 -0.06
CA LEU A 91 3.11 13.95 0.04
C LEU A 91 3.35 12.81 1.02
N ARG A 92 2.27 12.32 1.62
CA ARG A 92 2.25 11.08 2.40
C ARG A 92 0.95 10.31 2.24
N VAL A 93 0.99 9.02 2.58
CA VAL A 93 -0.16 8.13 2.59
C VAL A 93 -0.66 7.96 4.02
N VAL A 94 -1.95 8.19 4.23
CA VAL A 94 -2.65 7.99 5.50
C VAL A 94 -3.92 7.16 5.26
N MET A 95 -4.49 6.61 6.33
CA MET A 95 -5.84 6.08 6.31
C MET A 95 -6.85 7.22 6.13
N ASP A 96 -8.08 6.91 5.75
CA ASP A 96 -9.16 7.90 5.66
C ASP A 96 -9.43 8.63 6.99
N THR A 97 -9.11 7.97 8.11
CA THR A 97 -9.16 8.54 9.47
C THR A 97 -7.99 9.48 9.80
N GLY A 98 -7.01 9.65 8.89
CA GLY A 98 -5.77 10.38 9.14
C GLY A 98 -4.70 9.58 9.90
N GLN A 99 -5.00 8.35 10.34
CA GLN A 99 -4.04 7.46 10.99
C GLN A 99 -2.96 6.94 10.03
N PRO A 100 -1.83 6.43 10.53
CA PRO A 100 -0.82 5.81 9.69
C PRO A 100 -1.36 4.64 8.89
N VAL A 101 -0.91 4.52 7.64
CA VAL A 101 -1.29 3.40 6.78
C VAL A 101 -0.86 2.06 7.38
N THR A 102 -1.77 1.08 7.35
CA THR A 102 -1.50 -0.29 7.82
C THR A 102 -0.83 -1.12 6.72
N LEU A 103 -0.17 -2.22 7.08
CA LEU A 103 0.43 -3.12 6.09
C LEU A 103 -0.62 -3.64 5.10
N GLY A 104 -1.76 -4.13 5.60
CA GLY A 104 -2.85 -4.61 4.73
C GLY A 104 -3.39 -3.53 3.78
N ALA A 105 -3.54 -2.29 4.26
CA ALA A 105 -3.98 -1.18 3.42
C ALA A 105 -2.93 -0.82 2.36
N SER A 106 -1.64 -0.78 2.71
CA SER A 106 -0.54 -0.52 1.77
C SER A 106 -0.41 -1.63 0.72
N LEU A 107 -0.49 -2.90 1.13
CA LEU A 107 -0.53 -4.04 0.22
C LEU A 107 -1.74 -3.94 -0.73
N THR A 108 -2.93 -3.65 -0.21
CA THR A 108 -4.16 -3.56 -1.00
C THR A 108 -4.07 -2.47 -2.07
N ARG A 109 -3.65 -1.26 -1.69
CA ARG A 109 -3.55 -0.15 -2.65
C ARG A 109 -2.47 -0.39 -3.69
N ASN A 110 -1.38 -1.08 -3.35
CA ASN A 110 -0.29 -1.33 -4.28
C ASN A 110 -0.58 -2.52 -5.21
N LEU A 111 -1.27 -3.56 -4.74
CA LEU A 111 -1.76 -4.65 -5.59
C LEU A 111 -2.74 -4.13 -6.65
N LEU A 112 -3.71 -3.31 -6.24
CA LEU A 112 -4.70 -2.73 -7.14
C LEU A 112 -4.14 -1.63 -8.05
N ARG A 113 -2.86 -1.28 -7.92
CA ARG A 113 -2.16 -0.45 -8.91
C ARG A 113 -2.16 -1.10 -10.29
N ALA A 114 -2.11 -2.43 -10.37
CA ALA A 114 -2.22 -3.14 -11.62
C ALA A 114 -3.58 -2.90 -12.30
N ALA A 115 -4.66 -2.81 -11.52
CA ALA A 115 -5.99 -2.46 -12.04
C ALA A 115 -6.06 -0.99 -12.48
N ASP A 116 -5.38 -0.08 -11.77
CA ASP A 116 -5.28 1.33 -12.18
C ASP A 116 -4.60 1.52 -13.54
N PHE A 117 -3.74 0.57 -13.96
CA PHE A 117 -2.99 0.63 -15.22
C PHE A 117 -3.86 0.39 -16.47
N LEU A 118 -5.02 -0.26 -16.32
CA LEU A 118 -5.91 -0.62 -17.44
C LEU A 118 -6.69 0.60 -17.99
N PRO A 119 -7.02 0.66 -19.30
CA PRO A 119 -6.55 -0.19 -20.40
C PRO A 119 -5.13 0.15 -20.91
N GLY A 120 -4.45 1.10 -20.26
CA GLY A 120 -3.08 1.54 -20.52
C GLY A 120 -2.83 2.89 -19.84
N PHE A 121 -1.58 3.28 -19.65
CA PHE A 121 -1.18 4.62 -19.16
C PHE A 121 -1.84 5.09 -17.86
N TYR A 122 -2.16 4.17 -16.93
CA TYR A 122 -2.86 4.53 -15.69
C TYR A 122 -4.26 5.16 -15.90
N GLY A 123 -4.93 4.85 -17.02
CA GLY A 123 -6.20 5.45 -17.41
C GLY A 123 -7.28 5.34 -16.34
N ALA A 124 -7.56 4.14 -15.84
CA ALA A 124 -8.59 3.93 -14.80
C ALA A 124 -8.27 4.69 -13.51
N GLY A 125 -6.99 4.70 -13.10
CA GLY A 125 -6.54 5.46 -11.93
C GLY A 125 -6.69 6.98 -12.10
N ALA A 126 -6.33 7.51 -13.26
CA ALA A 126 -6.45 8.94 -13.59
C ALA A 126 -7.92 9.38 -13.63
N ILE A 127 -8.77 8.61 -14.29
CA ILE A 127 -10.22 8.86 -14.36
C ILE A 127 -10.82 8.87 -12.94
N ALA A 128 -10.48 7.88 -12.11
CA ALA A 128 -10.95 7.81 -10.74
C ALA A 128 -10.55 9.06 -9.92
N ILE A 129 -9.31 9.52 -10.07
CA ILE A 129 -8.82 10.74 -9.39
C ILE A 129 -9.56 11.99 -9.88
N LEU A 130 -9.76 12.14 -11.19
CA LEU A 130 -10.37 13.33 -11.79
C LEU A 130 -11.87 13.47 -11.51
N LEU A 131 -12.59 12.34 -11.47
CA LEU A 131 -14.04 12.33 -11.24
C LEU A 131 -14.42 12.50 -9.77
N ARG A 132 -13.48 12.29 -8.84
CA ARG A 132 -13.75 12.29 -7.40
C ARG A 132 -13.24 13.52 -6.69
N ARG A 133 -14.01 14.02 -5.73
CA ARG A 133 -13.62 15.15 -4.88
C ARG A 133 -12.48 14.83 -3.91
N ASP A 134 -12.34 13.56 -3.52
CA ASP A 134 -11.28 13.10 -2.62
C ASP A 134 -9.99 12.68 -3.35
N SER A 135 -9.92 12.82 -4.68
CA SER A 135 -8.74 12.48 -5.49
C SER A 135 -8.19 11.07 -5.25
N LYS A 136 -9.06 10.09 -4.93
CA LYS A 136 -8.67 8.69 -4.74
C LYS A 136 -8.69 7.91 -6.06
N ARG A 137 -7.62 7.14 -6.30
CA ARG A 137 -7.58 6.09 -7.34
C ARG A 137 -8.24 4.78 -6.85
N LEU A 138 -8.36 3.76 -7.71
CA LEU A 138 -9.05 2.50 -7.37
C LEU A 138 -8.44 1.82 -6.14
N GLY A 139 -7.10 1.69 -6.11
CA GLY A 139 -6.41 1.08 -4.97
C GLY A 139 -6.59 1.83 -3.67
N ASP A 140 -6.68 3.17 -3.72
CA ASP A 140 -6.86 4.01 -2.54
C ASP A 140 -8.26 3.83 -1.94
N MET A 141 -9.27 3.70 -2.81
CA MET A 141 -10.65 3.45 -2.42
C MET A 141 -10.88 2.08 -1.79
N ALA A 142 -10.19 1.05 -2.27
CA ALA A 142 -10.28 -0.30 -1.71
C ALA A 142 -9.52 -0.42 -0.39
N ALA A 143 -8.37 0.26 -0.27
CA ALA A 143 -7.57 0.25 0.95
C ALA A 143 -8.09 1.19 2.05
N GLY A 144 -9.06 2.06 1.76
CA GLY A 144 -9.51 3.11 2.70
C GLY A 144 -8.38 4.09 3.04
N THR A 145 -7.63 4.50 2.02
CA THR A 145 -6.44 5.35 2.18
C THR A 145 -6.56 6.62 1.37
N LEU A 146 -5.82 7.64 1.80
CA LEU A 146 -5.75 8.95 1.18
C LEU A 146 -4.28 9.35 1.02
N VAL A 147 -3.95 9.94 -0.14
CA VAL A 147 -2.66 10.62 -0.31
C VAL A 147 -2.89 12.08 -0.02
N VAL A 148 -2.19 12.61 0.99
CA VAL A 148 -2.36 13.97 1.47
C VAL A 148 -1.04 14.72 1.37
N PHE A 149 -1.11 16.04 1.29
CA PHE A 149 0.07 16.87 1.52
C PHE A 149 0.48 16.76 3.00
N ASP A 150 1.73 16.37 3.25
CA ASP A 150 2.34 16.26 4.58
C ASP A 150 2.63 17.65 5.16
N GLN A 151 3.00 18.58 4.29
CA GLN A 151 3.05 19.99 4.60
C GLN A 151 1.74 20.61 4.14
N SER A 152 0.97 21.17 5.08
CA SER A 152 0.24 22.37 4.71
C SER A 152 1.32 23.30 4.17
N ALA A 153 1.28 23.66 2.88
CA ALA A 153 2.04 24.81 2.40
C ALA A 153 1.89 25.85 3.50
N ASP A 154 3.00 26.26 4.12
CA ASP A 154 3.00 27.06 5.34
C ASP A 154 2.43 28.42 4.95
N LEU A 155 1.10 28.55 4.79
CA LEU A 155 0.51 29.57 3.93
C LEU A 155 0.71 30.99 4.49
N ASP A 156 1.28 31.08 5.69
CA ASP A 156 1.40 32.29 6.47
C ASP A 156 2.78 32.31 7.15
N GLY A 157 3.68 33.17 6.68
CA GLY A 157 4.85 33.55 7.46
C GLY A 157 4.42 34.32 8.71
N LYS A 158 5.37 34.54 9.65
CA LYS A 158 5.14 35.49 10.76
C LYS A 158 4.64 36.81 10.17
N LEU A 159 3.55 37.33 10.73
CA LEU A 159 3.05 38.65 10.37
C LEU A 159 4.19 39.65 10.56
N PRO A 160 4.59 40.40 9.52
CA PRO A 160 5.62 41.43 9.67
C PRO A 160 5.19 42.43 10.74
N ASP A 161 6.12 42.84 11.61
CA ASP A 161 5.84 43.93 12.55
C ASP A 161 5.52 45.21 11.77
N ALA A 162 4.40 45.82 12.11
CA ALA A 162 3.91 47.06 11.53
C ALA A 162 3.18 47.86 12.61
N ALA A 163 3.12 49.19 12.43
CA ALA A 163 2.32 50.03 13.31
C ALA A 163 0.85 49.62 13.20
N ILE A 164 0.21 49.36 14.34
CA ILE A 164 -1.20 49.00 14.43
C ILE A 164 -2.03 50.12 13.81
N LEU A 165 -2.89 49.78 12.86
CA LEU A 165 -3.75 50.74 12.16
C LEU A 165 -5.20 50.33 12.30
N ASP A 166 -6.02 51.19 12.92
CA ASP A 166 -7.46 50.96 13.03
C ASP A 166 -8.09 51.10 11.62
N PRO A 167 -8.84 50.10 11.14
CA PRO A 167 -9.52 50.16 9.85
C PRO A 167 -10.57 51.28 9.74
N GLY A 168 -10.94 51.95 10.84
CA GLY A 168 -11.92 53.04 10.85
C GLY A 168 -13.35 52.57 10.63
N ARG A 169 -13.57 51.25 10.53
CA ARG A 169 -14.86 50.58 10.40
C ARG A 169 -14.84 49.22 11.07
N THR A 170 -16.01 48.66 11.33
CA THR A 170 -16.13 47.30 11.85
C THR A 170 -15.86 46.28 10.74
N LEU A 171 -14.76 45.53 10.86
CA LEU A 171 -14.47 44.40 9.98
C LEU A 171 -15.10 43.12 10.52
N GLY A 172 -15.75 42.33 9.65
CA GLY A 172 -16.24 41.00 10.03
C GLY A 172 -15.10 40.00 10.24
N LEU A 173 -15.33 38.91 11.00
CA LEU A 173 -14.32 37.85 11.20
C LEU A 173 -13.76 37.27 9.88
N PRO A 174 -14.59 37.03 8.84
CA PRO A 174 -14.06 36.55 7.56
C PRO A 174 -13.12 37.57 6.90
N GLU A 175 -13.43 38.87 6.99
CA GLU A 175 -12.60 39.94 6.42
C GLU A 175 -11.27 40.05 7.17
N GLN A 176 -11.32 40.06 8.51
CA GLN A 176 -10.14 40.05 9.37
C GLN A 176 -9.25 38.83 9.06
N ALA A 177 -9.85 37.65 8.93
CA ALA A 177 -9.12 36.43 8.61
C ALA A 177 -8.44 36.49 7.23
N VAL A 178 -9.10 37.06 6.22
CA VAL A 178 -8.53 37.26 4.87
C VAL A 178 -7.39 38.27 4.90
N ILE A 179 -7.54 39.40 5.59
CA ILE A 179 -6.50 40.43 5.72
C ILE A 179 -5.26 39.87 6.40
N VAL A 180 -5.43 39.16 7.51
CA VAL A 180 -4.32 38.54 8.25
C VAL A 180 -3.66 37.43 7.42
N ALA A 181 -4.44 36.60 6.70
CA ALA A 181 -3.89 35.57 5.82
C ALA A 181 -3.13 36.16 4.62
N LEU A 182 -3.61 37.28 4.06
CA LEU A 182 -2.89 37.99 3.00
C LEU A 182 -1.60 38.59 3.57
N ALA A 183 -1.65 39.27 4.70
CA ALA A 183 -0.48 39.84 5.40
C ALA A 183 0.62 38.80 5.68
N GLY A 184 0.25 37.59 6.10
CA GLY A 184 1.18 36.48 6.31
C GLY A 184 1.94 36.04 5.04
N ARG A 185 1.44 36.37 3.84
CA ARG A 185 2.07 36.05 2.55
C ARG A 185 3.06 37.11 2.06
N HIS A 186 3.26 38.19 2.81
CA HIS A 186 4.16 39.29 2.44
C HIS A 186 5.56 38.81 2.02
N GLY A 187 6.15 37.87 2.76
CA GLY A 187 7.49 37.36 2.46
C GLY A 187 7.59 36.38 1.28
N ARG A 188 6.48 36.01 0.64
CA ARG A 188 6.44 35.03 -0.47
C ARG A 188 6.06 35.61 -1.81
N LEU A 189 5.47 36.80 -1.81
CA LEU A 189 5.08 37.52 -3.00
C LEU A 189 6.13 38.59 -3.29
N THR A 190 6.30 38.93 -4.57
CA THR A 190 7.10 40.11 -4.89
C THR A 190 6.43 41.35 -4.31
N PRO A 191 7.20 42.39 -3.90
CA PRO A 191 6.62 43.61 -3.34
C PRO A 191 5.55 44.23 -4.23
N GLN A 192 5.73 44.17 -5.56
CA GLN A 192 4.75 44.68 -6.52
C GLN A 192 3.44 43.89 -6.52
N ARG A 193 3.51 42.54 -6.50
CA ARG A 193 2.32 41.68 -6.47
C ARG A 193 1.58 41.78 -5.14
N PHE A 194 2.32 41.91 -4.05
CA PHE A 194 1.74 42.11 -2.74
C PHE A 194 0.97 43.44 -2.66
N ASP A 195 1.57 44.53 -3.14
CA ASP A 195 0.93 45.84 -3.12
C ASP A 195 -0.31 45.90 -4.04
N GLU A 196 -0.25 45.24 -5.20
CA GLU A 196 -1.41 45.05 -6.09
C GLU A 196 -2.57 44.33 -5.38
N LEU A 197 -2.29 43.20 -4.71
CA LEU A 197 -3.31 42.45 -3.96
C LEU A 197 -3.80 43.23 -2.74
N ALA A 198 -2.93 43.99 -2.07
CA ALA A 198 -3.32 44.84 -0.95
C ALA A 198 -4.26 45.95 -1.39
N ARG A 199 -4.07 46.53 -2.59
CA ARG A 199 -5.02 47.49 -3.18
C ARG A 199 -6.40 46.90 -3.43
N MET A 200 -6.50 45.59 -3.72
CA MET A 200 -7.80 44.92 -3.89
C MET A 200 -8.62 44.82 -2.60
N ALA A 201 -8.00 44.95 -1.42
CA ALA A 201 -8.72 45.04 -0.16
C ALA A 201 -9.59 46.32 -0.07
N GLY A 202 -9.29 47.34 -0.89
CA GLY A 202 -10.13 48.51 -1.12
C GLY A 202 -10.62 49.16 0.18
N SER A 203 -11.94 49.24 0.33
CA SER A 203 -12.62 49.85 1.49
C SER A 203 -12.35 49.18 2.85
N ALA A 204 -11.70 48.02 2.88
CA ALA A 204 -11.30 47.36 4.12
C ALA A 204 -10.03 47.97 4.73
N LEU A 205 -9.29 48.79 3.97
CA LEU A 205 -8.13 49.54 4.45
C LEU A 205 -8.50 51.01 4.65
N PRO A 206 -8.06 51.64 5.74
CA PRO A 206 -8.37 53.04 6.01
C PRO A 206 -7.62 53.95 5.03
N ASP A 207 -8.25 55.06 4.68
CA ASP A 207 -7.57 56.11 3.91
C ASP A 207 -6.76 56.98 4.87
N THR A 208 -5.44 56.83 4.83
CA THR A 208 -4.54 57.51 5.77
C THR A 208 -4.15 58.90 5.31
N GLY A 209 -4.59 59.36 4.13
CA GLY A 209 -4.23 60.68 3.55
C GLY A 209 -2.75 60.84 3.17
N ASP A 210 -1.90 59.96 3.66
CA ASP A 210 -0.46 59.90 3.43
C ASP A 210 -0.14 58.98 2.23
N ASN A 211 1.01 59.18 1.57
CA ASN A 211 1.43 58.40 0.37
C ASN A 211 1.87 56.96 0.73
N ALA A 212 1.36 56.43 1.84
CA ALA A 212 1.65 55.10 2.34
C ALA A 212 1.14 54.02 1.38
N SER A 213 2.02 53.09 1.03
CA SER A 213 1.69 51.96 0.15
C SER A 213 0.53 51.14 0.73
N ALA A 214 -0.31 50.57 -0.12
CA ALA A 214 -1.41 49.70 0.30
C ALA A 214 -0.90 48.53 1.15
N THR A 215 0.31 48.07 0.85
CA THR A 215 1.08 47.13 1.67
C THR A 215 1.16 47.54 3.14
N ARG A 216 1.60 48.79 3.42
CA ARG A 216 1.80 49.26 4.80
C ARG A 216 0.48 49.32 5.57
N ARG A 217 -0.59 49.78 4.91
CA ARG A 217 -1.94 49.83 5.48
C ARG A 217 -2.48 48.43 5.78
N LEU A 218 -2.33 47.49 4.85
CA LEU A 218 -2.77 46.12 5.04
C LEU A 218 -2.05 45.41 6.19
N LEU A 219 -0.73 45.62 6.32
CA LEU A 219 0.03 45.09 7.45
C LEU A 219 -0.40 45.71 8.78
N GLY A 220 -0.67 47.01 8.83
CA GLY A 220 -1.15 47.68 10.04
C GLY A 220 -2.55 47.23 10.49
N VAL A 221 -3.49 47.06 9.54
CA VAL A 221 -4.83 46.53 9.82
C VAL A 221 -4.76 45.04 10.22
N ALA A 222 -3.85 44.27 9.65
CA ALA A 222 -3.61 42.90 10.06
C ALA A 222 -3.07 42.82 11.51
N GLN A 223 -2.16 43.73 11.89
CA GLN A 223 -1.68 43.84 13.29
C GLN A 223 -2.82 44.22 14.24
N TRP A 224 -3.68 45.16 13.85
CA TRP A 224 -4.90 45.51 14.60
C TRP A 224 -5.83 44.31 14.79
N ALA A 225 -6.05 43.51 13.74
CA ALA A 225 -6.94 42.36 13.78
C ALA A 225 -6.40 41.21 14.66
N VAL A 226 -5.08 41.05 14.75
CA VAL A 226 -4.44 40.03 15.59
C VAL A 226 -4.39 40.44 17.08
N ASP A 227 -4.33 41.74 17.36
CA ASP A 227 -4.24 42.27 18.73
C ASP A 227 -5.61 42.34 19.44
N ARG A 228 -6.72 42.40 18.69
CA ARG A 228 -8.08 42.48 19.25
C ARG A 228 -8.65 41.12 19.68
N HIS A 229 -9.53 41.15 20.68
CA HIS A 229 -10.37 40.00 21.03
C HIS A 229 -11.53 39.84 20.06
N PRO A 230 -11.68 38.71 19.37
CA PRO A 230 -12.93 38.42 18.67
C PRO A 230 -14.05 38.24 19.70
N TYR A 231 -15.06 39.12 19.67
CA TYR A 231 -16.34 39.01 20.40
C TYR A 231 -16.26 38.58 21.88
N GLY A 232 -15.51 39.29 22.72
CA GLY A 232 -15.50 39.02 24.17
C GLY A 232 -14.81 37.71 24.57
N ALA A 233 -14.03 37.10 23.66
CA ALA A 233 -13.11 36.04 24.04
C ALA A 233 -12.23 36.51 25.22
N PRO A 234 -11.85 35.63 26.17
CA PRO A 234 -11.03 36.04 27.32
C PRO A 234 -9.61 36.49 26.93
N GLN A 235 -9.11 36.02 25.79
CA GLN A 235 -7.71 36.19 25.38
C GLN A 235 -7.59 36.47 23.89
N ALA A 236 -6.77 37.47 23.54
CA ALA A 236 -6.48 37.83 22.15
C ALA A 236 -5.63 36.73 21.46
N PRO A 237 -5.75 36.55 20.13
CA PRO A 237 -5.02 35.51 19.39
C PRO A 237 -3.50 35.50 19.65
N ARG A 238 -2.86 36.68 19.68
CA ARG A 238 -1.42 36.81 19.93
C ARG A 238 -1.01 36.35 21.34
N GLN A 239 -1.80 36.71 22.35
CA GLN A 239 -1.54 36.30 23.73
C GLN A 239 -1.74 34.79 23.90
N PHE A 240 -2.77 34.22 23.27
CA PHE A 240 -3.03 32.79 23.25
C PHE A 240 -1.87 32.02 22.60
N GLU A 241 -1.36 32.53 21.47
CA GLU A 241 -0.18 31.97 20.80
C GLU A 241 1.06 32.00 21.69
N ILE A 242 1.38 33.14 22.32
CA ILE A 242 2.53 33.27 23.22
C ILE A 242 2.41 32.31 24.42
N ALA A 243 1.22 32.23 25.04
CA ALA A 243 0.99 31.41 26.22
C ALA A 243 1.19 29.90 25.97
N HIS A 244 0.94 29.44 24.73
CA HIS A 244 0.95 28.02 24.40
C HIS A 244 2.07 27.60 23.44
N ALA A 245 2.79 28.55 22.85
CA ALA A 245 3.91 28.30 21.93
C ALA A 245 4.97 27.33 22.49
N PRO A 246 5.39 27.37 23.78
CA PRO A 246 6.38 26.43 24.30
C PRO A 246 5.92 24.96 24.21
N GLY A 247 4.66 24.68 24.58
CA GLY A 247 4.11 23.32 24.50
C GLY A 247 3.95 22.84 23.05
N TRP A 248 3.60 23.74 22.13
CA TRP A 248 3.54 23.42 20.70
C TRP A 248 4.92 23.12 20.11
N ALA A 249 5.95 23.86 20.52
CA ALA A 249 7.33 23.62 20.10
C ALA A 249 7.91 22.31 20.66
N GLU A 250 7.56 21.98 21.92
CA GLU A 250 7.91 20.69 22.53
C GLU A 250 7.25 19.54 21.77
N LEU A 251 5.95 19.65 21.47
CA LEU A 251 5.22 18.65 20.69
C LEU A 251 5.85 18.46 19.30
N ASP A 252 6.15 19.55 18.58
CA ASP A 252 6.81 19.50 17.27
C ASP A 252 8.16 18.78 17.34
N THR A 253 8.95 19.06 18.38
CA THR A 253 10.24 18.39 18.64
C THR A 253 10.06 16.89 18.88
N LEU A 254 9.10 16.49 19.72
CA LEU A 254 8.83 15.08 20.01
C LEU A 254 8.30 14.32 18.78
N VAL A 255 7.45 14.97 17.98
CA VAL A 255 6.96 14.43 16.71
C VAL A 255 8.11 14.20 15.73
N LYS A 256 9.01 15.19 15.55
CA LYS A 256 10.20 15.06 14.71
C LYS A 256 11.12 13.93 15.19
N ALA A 257 11.40 13.88 16.49
CA ALA A 257 12.20 12.82 17.10
C ALA A 257 11.59 11.44 16.82
N SER A 258 10.28 11.28 16.96
CA SER A 258 9.58 10.04 16.64
C SER A 258 9.66 9.67 15.16
N GLN A 259 9.48 10.65 14.25
CA GLN A 259 9.60 10.43 12.80
C GLN A 259 11.02 10.02 12.36
N GLU A 260 12.05 10.54 13.03
CA GLU A 260 13.45 10.16 12.84
C GLU A 260 13.80 8.82 13.52
N GLY A 261 12.96 8.37 14.46
CA GLY A 261 13.19 7.15 15.21
C GLY A 261 14.03 7.25 16.44
N LYS A 262 14.24 8.48 16.90
CA LYS A 262 14.89 8.75 18.17
C LYS A 262 13.95 8.36 19.30
N ARG A 263 14.53 7.93 20.42
CA ARG A 263 13.77 7.71 21.66
C ARG A 263 13.11 9.03 22.06
N HIS A 264 11.88 8.93 22.51
CA HIS A 264 11.06 10.05 22.94
C HIS A 264 10.10 9.56 24.02
N ASP A 265 9.64 10.49 24.85
CA ASP A 265 8.62 10.19 25.85
C ASP A 265 7.23 10.14 25.19
N GLY A 266 6.71 8.92 25.02
CA GLY A 266 5.39 8.70 24.44
C GLY A 266 4.24 9.20 25.31
N ALA A 267 4.39 9.20 26.63
CA ALA A 267 3.35 9.69 27.55
C ALA A 267 3.26 11.21 27.46
N ARG A 268 4.42 11.90 27.47
CA ARG A 268 4.49 13.35 27.26
C ARG A 268 3.97 13.77 25.90
N LEU A 269 4.34 13.04 24.84
CA LEU A 269 3.83 13.28 23.48
C LEU A 269 2.30 13.17 23.43
N ALA A 270 1.71 12.12 24.03
CA ALA A 270 0.26 11.94 24.06
C ALA A 270 -0.46 13.03 24.88
N ALA A 271 0.14 13.48 25.99
CA ALA A 271 -0.40 14.57 26.80
C ALA A 271 -0.41 15.91 26.04
N LEU A 272 0.72 16.28 25.43
CA LEU A 272 0.85 17.50 24.61
C LEU A 272 -0.05 17.46 23.38
N TYR A 273 -0.22 16.28 22.78
CA TYR A 273 -1.17 16.08 21.68
C TYR A 273 -2.61 16.39 22.09
N ARG A 274 -3.09 15.81 23.20
CA ARG A 274 -4.44 16.10 23.73
C ARG A 274 -4.61 17.58 24.09
N GLN A 275 -3.56 18.22 24.61
CA GLN A 275 -3.59 19.66 24.87
C GLN A 275 -3.70 20.48 23.59
N ALA A 276 -2.89 20.18 22.57
CA ALA A 276 -2.94 20.85 21.27
C ALA A 276 -4.30 20.66 20.57
N CYS A 277 -4.90 19.48 20.71
CA CYS A 277 -6.27 19.17 20.34
C CYS A 277 -7.27 20.16 20.99
N GLY A 278 -7.21 20.33 22.32
CA GLY A 278 -8.04 21.29 23.03
C GLY A 278 -7.82 22.74 22.57
N HIS A 279 -6.57 23.13 22.30
CA HIS A 279 -6.24 24.45 21.79
C HIS A 279 -6.79 24.70 20.39
N LEU A 280 -6.78 23.68 19.51
CA LEU A 280 -7.38 23.76 18.18
C LEU A 280 -8.89 23.94 18.25
N ALA A 281 -9.58 23.13 19.06
CA ALA A 281 -11.02 23.23 19.25
C ALA A 281 -11.41 24.63 19.79
N LEU A 282 -10.63 25.14 20.75
CA LEU A 282 -10.83 26.48 21.29
C LEU A 282 -10.61 27.57 20.23
N ALA A 283 -9.53 27.48 19.45
CA ALA A 283 -9.23 28.43 18.37
C ALA A 283 -10.31 28.44 17.28
N GLN A 284 -10.84 27.27 16.92
CA GLN A 284 -11.96 27.14 15.99
C GLN A 284 -13.25 27.75 16.56
N SER A 285 -13.60 27.43 17.82
CA SER A 285 -14.80 27.95 18.49
C SER A 285 -14.80 29.47 18.66
N ARG A 286 -13.62 30.07 18.90
CA ARG A 286 -13.42 31.51 19.05
C ARG A 286 -13.22 32.24 17.71
N ALA A 287 -13.29 31.51 16.59
CA ALA A 287 -13.03 32.03 15.25
C ALA A 287 -11.69 32.81 15.18
N TYR A 288 -10.64 32.26 15.79
CA TYR A 288 -9.31 32.84 15.71
C TYR A 288 -8.80 32.89 14.26
N PRO A 289 -7.84 33.78 13.96
CA PRO A 289 -7.34 33.96 12.60
C PRO A 289 -6.92 32.65 11.95
N ALA A 290 -7.17 32.53 10.64
CA ALA A 290 -6.98 31.29 9.90
C ALA A 290 -5.54 30.75 9.96
N TYR A 291 -4.53 31.61 10.09
CA TYR A 291 -3.14 31.17 10.22
C TYR A 291 -2.90 30.34 11.49
N LEU A 292 -3.48 30.76 12.62
CA LEU A 292 -3.33 30.09 13.91
C LEU A 292 -4.04 28.74 13.91
N VAL A 293 -5.27 28.71 13.39
CA VAL A 293 -6.05 27.48 13.23
C VAL A 293 -5.31 26.49 12.33
N ARG A 294 -4.82 26.93 11.16
CA ARG A 294 -4.04 26.09 10.23
C ARG A 294 -2.76 25.55 10.86
N ARG A 295 -2.04 26.37 11.62
CA ARG A 295 -0.83 25.96 12.33
C ARG A 295 -1.13 24.85 13.34
N LEU A 296 -2.18 25.02 14.12
CA LEU A 296 -2.63 24.02 15.10
C LEU A 296 -3.13 22.74 14.43
N GLU A 297 -3.94 22.84 13.38
CA GLU A 297 -4.35 21.70 12.56
C GLU A 297 -3.16 20.90 12.06
N SER A 298 -2.16 21.58 11.47
CA SER A 298 -0.95 20.94 10.95
C SER A 298 -0.15 20.22 12.06
N LEU A 299 -0.01 20.86 13.22
CA LEU A 299 0.68 20.26 14.37
C LEU A 299 -0.07 19.04 14.92
N VAL A 300 -1.38 19.19 15.14
CA VAL A 300 -2.27 18.13 15.63
C VAL A 300 -2.31 16.96 14.66
N GLN A 301 -2.41 17.21 13.36
CA GLN A 301 -2.42 16.17 12.33
C GLN A 301 -1.10 15.39 12.31
N ARG A 302 0.05 16.07 12.35
CA ARG A 302 1.36 15.39 12.40
C ARG A 302 1.51 14.59 13.69
N ALA A 303 1.10 15.14 14.83
CA ALA A 303 1.11 14.44 16.12
C ALA A 303 0.17 13.23 16.15
N HIS A 304 -1.03 13.34 15.58
CA HIS A 304 -2.02 12.26 15.48
C HIS A 304 -1.42 11.02 14.79
N THR A 305 -0.68 11.22 13.69
CA THR A 305 -0.01 10.10 13.00
C THR A 305 1.05 9.40 13.85
N VAL A 306 1.65 10.10 14.81
CA VAL A 306 2.65 9.51 15.71
C VAL A 306 1.98 8.79 16.87
N VAL A 307 0.96 9.41 17.49
CA VAL A 307 0.23 8.87 18.64
C VAL A 307 -0.48 7.57 18.29
N TYR A 308 -1.21 7.55 17.17
CA TYR A 308 -2.02 6.41 16.76
C TYR A 308 -1.27 5.41 15.89
N ARG A 309 0.06 5.48 15.89
CA ARG A 309 0.86 4.51 15.15
C ARG A 309 0.73 3.12 15.78
N PRO A 310 0.39 2.08 14.99
CA PRO A 310 0.40 0.72 15.47
C PRO A 310 1.78 0.36 16.05
N ARG A 311 1.79 -0.19 17.28
CA ARG A 311 3.00 -0.80 17.86
C ARG A 311 3.40 -1.99 16.98
N GLY A 312 4.65 -2.03 16.51
CA GLY A 312 5.17 -3.12 15.69
C GLY A 312 5.16 -2.92 14.17
N ALA A 313 5.34 -1.69 13.69
CA ALA A 313 5.54 -1.44 12.26
C ALA A 313 6.78 -2.16 11.69
N GLY A 314 6.70 -2.61 10.43
CA GLY A 314 7.81 -3.26 9.72
C GLY A 314 7.87 -4.78 9.94
N ARG A 315 8.98 -5.27 10.53
CA ARG A 315 9.26 -6.72 10.67
C ARG A 315 8.18 -7.46 11.48
N GLN A 316 7.67 -6.86 12.55
CA GLN A 316 6.61 -7.48 13.36
C GLN A 316 5.28 -7.57 12.60
N ALA A 317 4.95 -6.57 11.77
CA ALA A 317 3.79 -6.62 10.89
C ALA A 317 3.93 -7.72 9.81
N LEU A 318 5.12 -7.87 9.21
CA LEU A 318 5.39 -8.96 8.28
C LEU A 318 5.32 -10.34 8.95
N ALA A 319 5.89 -10.47 10.14
CA ALA A 319 5.81 -11.71 10.92
C ALA A 319 4.36 -12.05 11.28
N ARG A 320 3.56 -11.07 11.70
CA ARG A 320 2.12 -11.26 11.93
C ARG A 320 1.39 -11.67 10.66
N PHE A 321 1.69 -11.03 9.53
CA PHE A 321 1.10 -11.37 8.25
C PHE A 321 1.35 -12.84 7.88
N LEU A 322 2.60 -13.28 7.93
CA LEU A 322 2.98 -14.65 7.59
C LEU A 322 2.52 -15.66 8.64
N LEU A 323 2.67 -15.37 9.94
CA LEU A 323 2.43 -16.37 10.98
C LEU A 323 0.98 -16.39 11.50
N ILE A 324 0.15 -15.41 11.14
CA ILE A 324 -1.21 -15.27 11.66
C ILE A 324 -2.18 -14.97 10.52
N ASP A 325 -2.02 -13.83 9.85
CA ASP A 325 -3.07 -13.30 8.96
C ASP A 325 -3.28 -14.20 7.72
N PHE A 326 -2.21 -14.68 7.08
CA PHE A 326 -2.32 -15.51 5.87
C PHE A 326 -2.92 -16.91 6.12
N PRO A 327 -2.43 -17.73 7.08
CA PRO A 327 -3.08 -19.01 7.42
C PRO A 327 -4.52 -18.85 7.92
N GLN A 328 -4.82 -17.76 8.65
CA GLN A 328 -6.20 -17.49 9.05
C GLN A 328 -7.08 -17.12 7.86
N ALA A 329 -6.58 -16.35 6.89
CA ALA A 329 -7.33 -15.99 5.69
C ALA A 329 -7.70 -17.23 4.86
N VAL A 330 -6.76 -18.17 4.66
CA VAL A 330 -7.02 -19.44 3.96
C VAL A 330 -8.16 -20.21 4.63
N ARG A 331 -8.13 -20.33 5.97
CA ARG A 331 -9.16 -21.05 6.74
C ARG A 331 -10.50 -20.32 6.80
N THR A 332 -10.47 -18.99 6.87
CA THR A 332 -11.68 -18.15 6.85
C THR A 332 -12.41 -18.31 5.51
N HIS A 333 -11.67 -18.47 4.41
CA HIS A 333 -12.19 -18.58 3.06
C HIS A 333 -12.18 -20.01 2.50
N TRP A 334 -12.22 -21.02 3.36
CA TRP A 334 -12.04 -22.44 2.99
C TRP A 334 -12.99 -22.92 1.89
N ARG A 335 -14.19 -22.35 1.77
CA ARG A 335 -15.16 -22.73 0.71
C ARG A 335 -14.66 -22.40 -0.69
N TYR A 336 -14.05 -21.23 -0.86
CA TYR A 336 -13.44 -20.85 -2.13
C TYR A 336 -12.18 -21.67 -2.40
N VAL A 337 -11.40 -21.96 -1.36
CA VAL A 337 -10.22 -22.84 -1.45
C VAL A 337 -10.63 -24.24 -1.89
N LEU A 338 -11.67 -24.82 -1.29
CA LEU A 338 -12.19 -26.14 -1.65
C LEU A 338 -12.72 -26.15 -3.10
N MET A 339 -13.52 -25.15 -3.47
CA MET A 339 -14.03 -25.04 -4.85
C MET A 339 -12.88 -24.95 -5.86
N SER A 340 -11.89 -24.09 -5.58
CA SER A 340 -10.71 -23.96 -6.45
C SER A 340 -9.87 -25.23 -6.47
N ALA A 341 -9.76 -25.95 -5.36
CA ALA A 341 -9.05 -27.22 -5.28
C ALA A 341 -9.75 -28.28 -6.15
N LEU A 342 -11.09 -28.38 -6.08
CA LEU A 342 -11.84 -29.30 -6.92
C LEU A 342 -11.73 -28.96 -8.41
N LEU A 343 -11.88 -27.68 -8.77
CA LEU A 343 -11.71 -27.20 -10.14
C LEU A 343 -10.30 -27.46 -10.70
N PHE A 344 -9.30 -27.52 -9.83
CA PHE A 344 -7.93 -27.84 -10.20
C PHE A 344 -7.70 -29.36 -10.31
N SER A 345 -8.06 -30.10 -9.25
CA SER A 345 -7.73 -31.51 -9.10
C SER A 345 -8.53 -32.42 -10.02
N VAL A 346 -9.78 -32.10 -10.35
CA VAL A 346 -10.61 -32.91 -11.25
C VAL A 346 -10.01 -33.01 -12.66
N PRO A 347 -9.74 -31.91 -13.39
CA PRO A 347 -9.11 -32.00 -14.71
C PRO A 347 -7.68 -32.56 -14.65
N LEU A 348 -6.95 -32.27 -13.56
CA LEU A 348 -5.61 -32.82 -13.35
C LEU A 348 -5.61 -34.35 -13.31
N LEU A 349 -6.48 -34.94 -12.48
CA LEU A 349 -6.57 -36.38 -12.34
C LEU A 349 -7.17 -37.02 -13.59
N ALA A 350 -8.21 -36.41 -14.17
CA ALA A 350 -8.86 -36.94 -15.37
C ALA A 350 -7.89 -37.02 -16.56
N LEU A 351 -7.19 -35.93 -16.87
CA LEU A 351 -6.23 -35.93 -17.98
C LEU A 351 -4.93 -36.66 -17.64
N GLY A 352 -4.50 -36.67 -16.38
CA GLY A 352 -3.35 -37.46 -15.95
C GLY A 352 -3.56 -38.95 -16.09
N VAL A 353 -4.73 -39.47 -15.67
CA VAL A 353 -5.07 -40.88 -15.88
C VAL A 353 -5.26 -41.18 -17.35
N ALA A 354 -5.99 -40.32 -18.09
CA ALA A 354 -6.22 -40.54 -19.52
C ALA A 354 -4.91 -40.58 -20.32
N ALA A 355 -3.98 -39.66 -20.07
CA ALA A 355 -2.69 -39.62 -20.77
C ALA A 355 -1.71 -40.71 -20.32
N ALA A 356 -1.85 -41.22 -19.09
CA ALA A 356 -1.10 -42.39 -18.63
C ALA A 356 -1.58 -43.69 -19.29
N LEU A 357 -2.87 -43.76 -19.66
CA LEU A 357 -3.47 -44.90 -20.36
C LEU A 357 -3.30 -44.83 -21.89
N ASP A 358 -3.33 -43.61 -22.46
CA ASP A 358 -3.16 -43.34 -23.88
C ASP A 358 -2.04 -42.31 -24.10
N ARG A 359 -0.89 -42.78 -24.59
CA ARG A 359 0.29 -41.96 -24.86
C ARG A 359 0.06 -40.93 -25.97
N ASP A 360 -0.81 -41.22 -26.94
CA ASP A 360 -1.03 -40.37 -28.11
C ASP A 360 -1.93 -39.17 -27.78
N LEU A 361 -2.69 -39.24 -26.67
CA LEU A 361 -3.58 -38.17 -26.21
C LEU A 361 -2.86 -36.82 -26.08
N ALA A 362 -1.65 -36.81 -25.51
CA ALA A 362 -0.86 -35.59 -25.38
C ALA A 362 -0.44 -35.02 -26.74
N GLY A 363 -0.11 -35.88 -27.71
CA GLY A 363 0.21 -35.49 -29.08
C GLY A 363 -0.96 -34.84 -29.82
N HIS A 364 -2.19 -35.32 -29.56
CA HIS A 364 -3.41 -34.75 -30.14
C HIS A 364 -3.77 -33.37 -29.56
N ILE A 365 -3.52 -33.15 -28.26
CA ILE A 365 -3.90 -31.91 -27.57
C ILE A 365 -2.81 -30.83 -27.67
N LEU A 366 -1.56 -31.17 -27.40
CA LEU A 366 -0.42 -30.23 -27.37
C LEU A 366 0.29 -30.11 -28.74
N GLY A 367 0.11 -31.10 -29.60
CA GLY A 367 0.83 -31.20 -30.86
C GLY A 367 2.21 -31.86 -30.70
N ALA A 368 2.67 -32.50 -31.77
CA ALA A 368 3.89 -33.30 -31.75
C ALA A 368 5.17 -32.49 -31.46
N SER A 369 5.21 -31.19 -31.76
CA SER A 369 6.37 -30.34 -31.45
C SER A 369 6.53 -30.12 -29.95
N GLN A 370 5.43 -29.85 -29.26
CA GLN A 370 5.45 -29.56 -27.83
C GLN A 370 5.70 -30.84 -27.01
N VAL A 371 5.14 -31.98 -27.44
CA VAL A 371 5.45 -33.28 -26.85
C VAL A 371 6.94 -33.61 -26.95
N ARG A 372 7.57 -33.37 -28.11
CA ARG A 372 9.01 -33.55 -28.29
C ARG A 372 9.85 -32.68 -27.35
N GLU A 373 9.44 -31.43 -27.12
CA GLU A 373 10.11 -30.54 -26.18
C GLU A 373 10.09 -31.09 -24.74
N TYR A 374 8.95 -31.64 -24.31
CA TYR A 374 8.85 -32.30 -23.00
C TYR A 374 9.66 -33.60 -22.92
N ASP A 375 9.65 -34.42 -23.98
CA ASP A 375 10.50 -35.62 -24.05
C ASP A 375 11.98 -35.24 -23.93
N ASP A 376 12.45 -34.29 -24.73
CA ASP A 376 13.84 -33.83 -24.72
C ASP A 376 14.23 -33.26 -23.35
N MET A 377 13.30 -32.61 -22.65
CA MET A 377 13.52 -32.06 -21.32
C MET A 377 13.77 -33.14 -20.24
N TYR A 378 13.07 -34.28 -20.30
CA TYR A 378 13.08 -35.32 -19.25
C TYR A 378 13.73 -36.66 -19.65
N ARG A 379 14.21 -36.79 -20.89
CA ARG A 379 14.89 -37.99 -21.37
C ARG A 379 16.14 -38.34 -20.56
N SER A 380 16.40 -39.62 -20.33
CA SER A 380 17.69 -40.05 -19.77
C SER A 380 18.82 -39.87 -20.81
N GLY A 381 19.70 -38.89 -20.61
CA GLY A 381 20.84 -38.64 -21.51
C GLY A 381 21.47 -37.25 -21.35
N ALA A 382 22.60 -37.03 -22.03
CA ALA A 382 23.45 -35.83 -21.90
C ALA A 382 22.79 -34.48 -22.29
N GLN A 383 21.56 -34.51 -22.85
CA GLN A 383 20.81 -33.35 -23.35
C GLN A 383 19.57 -32.99 -22.51
N ALA A 384 19.14 -33.83 -21.56
CA ALA A 384 18.04 -33.46 -20.67
C ALA A 384 18.47 -32.36 -19.70
N LEU A 385 17.49 -31.61 -19.17
CA LEU A 385 17.63 -30.44 -18.31
C LEU A 385 18.79 -30.56 -17.29
N GLY A 386 19.94 -29.95 -17.58
CA GLY A 386 21.13 -29.98 -16.71
C GLY A 386 22.45 -30.45 -17.34
N ARG A 387 22.84 -29.94 -18.52
CA ARG A 387 24.27 -29.90 -18.89
C ARG A 387 24.86 -28.57 -18.43
N LYS A 388 25.86 -28.63 -17.54
CA LYS A 388 26.75 -27.53 -17.12
C LYS A 388 26.03 -26.18 -16.98
N ARG A 389 24.94 -26.14 -16.20
CA ARG A 389 24.42 -24.85 -15.74
C ARG A 389 25.46 -24.28 -14.79
N ASP A 390 26.15 -23.23 -15.22
CA ASP A 390 26.90 -22.40 -14.29
C ASP A 390 25.89 -21.75 -13.34
N ALA A 391 26.32 -21.36 -12.14
CA ALA A 391 25.42 -20.74 -11.15
C ALA A 391 24.55 -19.61 -11.74
N GLY A 392 25.04 -18.90 -12.76
CA GLY A 392 24.28 -17.86 -13.46
C GLY A 392 23.00 -18.32 -14.15
N ASP A 393 22.93 -19.56 -14.63
CA ASP A 393 21.72 -20.09 -15.28
C ASP A 393 20.62 -20.33 -14.24
N ASP A 394 20.96 -20.82 -13.05
CA ASP A 394 20.00 -21.05 -11.96
C ASP A 394 19.40 -19.72 -11.46
N TRP A 395 20.20 -18.66 -11.38
CA TRP A 395 19.70 -17.33 -11.03
C TRP A 395 18.77 -16.75 -12.10
N THR A 396 19.10 -16.93 -13.38
CA THR A 396 18.22 -16.52 -14.49
C THR A 396 16.88 -17.22 -14.40
N MET A 397 16.92 -18.55 -14.23
CA MET A 397 15.72 -19.37 -14.09
C MET A 397 14.92 -18.98 -12.86
N PHE A 398 15.57 -18.73 -11.71
CA PHE A 398 14.90 -18.25 -10.51
C PHE A 398 14.13 -16.95 -10.76
N GLY A 399 14.77 -15.95 -11.39
CA GLY A 399 14.12 -14.69 -11.75
C GLY A 399 12.97 -14.88 -12.76
N PHE A 400 13.15 -15.78 -13.74
CA PHE A 400 12.13 -16.14 -14.71
C PHE A 400 10.92 -16.80 -14.05
N TYR A 401 11.12 -17.81 -13.21
CA TYR A 401 10.06 -18.52 -12.50
C TYR A 401 9.27 -17.61 -11.56
N ILE A 402 9.93 -16.67 -10.88
CA ILE A 402 9.25 -15.63 -10.07
C ILE A 402 8.29 -14.84 -10.96
N MET A 403 8.78 -14.29 -12.08
CA MET A 403 7.96 -13.43 -12.95
C MET A 403 6.81 -14.21 -13.59
N ASN A 404 7.09 -15.40 -14.09
CA ASN A 404 6.13 -16.25 -14.76
C ASN A 404 5.04 -16.73 -13.81
N ASN A 405 5.42 -17.40 -12.71
CA ASN A 405 4.46 -18.09 -11.85
C ASN A 405 3.64 -17.09 -11.02
N ILE A 406 4.27 -16.03 -10.47
CA ILE A 406 3.53 -14.97 -9.76
C ILE A 406 2.65 -14.20 -10.75
N GLY A 407 3.11 -13.99 -11.98
CA GLY A 407 2.31 -13.40 -13.05
C GLY A 407 1.05 -14.20 -13.35
N ILE A 408 1.15 -15.52 -13.53
CA ILE A 408 0.02 -16.42 -13.75
C ILE A 408 -0.92 -16.43 -12.54
N GLY A 409 -0.38 -16.52 -11.32
CA GLY A 409 -1.18 -16.46 -10.09
C GLY A 409 -1.96 -15.14 -9.97
N PHE A 410 -1.31 -14.02 -10.28
CA PHE A 410 -1.95 -12.71 -10.31
C PHE A 410 -3.02 -12.60 -11.40
N GLN A 411 -2.78 -13.12 -12.61
CA GLN A 411 -3.77 -13.14 -13.70
C GLN A 411 -4.99 -13.99 -13.33
N CYS A 412 -4.77 -15.15 -12.72
CA CYS A 412 -5.83 -16.02 -12.20
C CYS A 412 -6.71 -15.27 -11.19
N PHE A 413 -6.09 -14.56 -10.24
CA PHE A 413 -6.82 -13.70 -9.30
C PHE A 413 -7.54 -12.53 -9.99
N ALA A 414 -6.82 -11.73 -10.79
CA ALA A 414 -7.30 -10.46 -11.34
C ALA A 414 -8.45 -10.66 -12.34
N SER A 415 -8.37 -11.71 -13.15
CA SER A 415 -9.43 -12.09 -14.09
C SER A 415 -10.71 -12.56 -13.40
N GLY A 416 -10.68 -12.79 -12.08
CA GLY A 416 -11.85 -13.03 -11.25
C GLY A 416 -12.87 -11.88 -11.26
N ILE A 417 -12.45 -10.66 -11.60
CA ILE A 417 -13.37 -9.52 -11.77
C ILE A 417 -14.45 -9.77 -12.83
N PHE A 418 -14.17 -10.64 -13.82
CA PHE A 418 -15.12 -11.09 -14.82
C PHE A 418 -15.98 -12.25 -14.29
N ALA A 419 -16.70 -12.00 -13.18
CA ALA A 419 -17.61 -12.96 -12.55
C ALA A 419 -16.94 -14.31 -12.14
N GLY A 420 -15.63 -14.33 -11.96
CA GLY A 420 -14.87 -15.54 -11.62
C GLY A 420 -14.54 -16.43 -12.83
N VAL A 421 -15.07 -16.13 -14.02
CA VAL A 421 -14.86 -16.96 -15.23
C VAL A 421 -13.40 -17.07 -15.61
N GLY A 422 -12.66 -15.96 -15.57
CA GLY A 422 -11.23 -15.96 -15.84
C GLY A 422 -10.44 -16.82 -14.85
N SER A 423 -10.76 -16.73 -13.56
CA SER A 423 -10.14 -17.57 -12.53
C SER A 423 -10.40 -19.04 -12.79
N VAL A 424 -11.65 -19.41 -13.09
CA VAL A 424 -12.02 -20.80 -13.44
C VAL A 424 -11.20 -21.29 -14.63
N PHE A 425 -11.09 -20.49 -15.70
CA PHE A 425 -10.28 -20.83 -16.87
C PHE A 425 -8.83 -21.13 -16.48
N TYR A 426 -8.16 -20.23 -15.75
CA TYR A 426 -6.76 -20.45 -15.36
C TYR A 426 -6.60 -21.67 -14.44
N ILE A 427 -7.50 -21.89 -13.48
CA ILE A 427 -7.43 -23.04 -12.57
C ILE A 427 -7.57 -24.35 -13.36
N VAL A 428 -8.60 -24.45 -14.20
CA VAL A 428 -8.91 -25.65 -14.99
C VAL A 428 -7.80 -25.89 -16.01
N TYR A 429 -7.33 -24.85 -16.70
CA TYR A 429 -6.23 -24.96 -17.66
C TYR A 429 -4.93 -25.46 -17.00
N ASN A 430 -4.55 -24.91 -15.84
CA ASN A 430 -3.37 -25.38 -15.12
C ASN A 430 -3.53 -26.84 -14.65
N GLY A 431 -4.68 -27.18 -14.08
CA GLY A 431 -4.96 -28.56 -13.67
C GLY A 431 -4.87 -29.52 -14.86
N ALA A 432 -5.55 -29.19 -15.96
CA ALA A 432 -5.57 -29.98 -17.19
C ALA A 432 -4.16 -30.16 -17.79
N SER A 433 -3.40 -29.09 -17.95
CA SER A 433 -2.06 -29.12 -18.54
C SER A 433 -1.08 -29.92 -17.69
N ILE A 434 -1.06 -29.71 -16.36
CA ILE A 434 -0.19 -30.46 -15.44
C ILE A 434 -0.57 -31.94 -15.44
N GLY A 435 -1.88 -32.24 -15.41
CA GLY A 435 -2.39 -33.61 -15.52
C GLY A 435 -1.93 -34.29 -16.79
N LEU A 436 -2.21 -33.69 -17.94
CA LEU A 436 -1.85 -34.20 -19.26
C LEU A 436 -0.34 -34.48 -19.39
N ILE A 437 0.51 -33.52 -19.00
CA ILE A 437 1.97 -33.67 -19.06
C ILE A 437 2.44 -34.75 -18.09
N GLY A 438 1.97 -34.74 -16.84
CA GLY A 438 2.36 -35.73 -15.83
C GLY A 438 1.95 -37.16 -16.21
N GLY A 439 0.75 -37.35 -16.76
CA GLY A 439 0.27 -38.62 -17.27
C GLY A 439 1.06 -39.10 -18.48
N TYR A 440 1.33 -38.19 -19.43
CA TYR A 440 2.17 -38.48 -20.59
C TYR A 440 3.59 -38.90 -20.19
N MET A 441 4.21 -38.23 -19.21
CA MET A 441 5.54 -38.60 -18.68
C MET A 441 5.56 -40.00 -18.07
N VAL A 442 4.45 -40.46 -17.49
CA VAL A 442 4.30 -41.85 -17.04
C VAL A 442 4.27 -42.80 -18.23
N ALA A 443 3.41 -42.55 -19.22
CA ALA A 443 3.29 -43.40 -20.41
C ALA A 443 4.56 -43.42 -21.28
N ALA A 444 5.34 -42.33 -21.28
CA ALA A 444 6.59 -42.20 -22.02
C ALA A 444 7.81 -42.82 -21.30
N GLY A 445 7.66 -43.28 -20.05
CA GLY A 445 8.77 -43.85 -19.27
C GLY A 445 9.72 -42.81 -18.66
N HIS A 446 9.26 -41.57 -18.48
CA HIS A 446 10.02 -40.45 -17.91
C HIS A 446 9.58 -40.07 -16.48
N ALA A 447 8.72 -40.89 -15.86
CA ALA A 447 8.12 -40.62 -14.54
C ALA A 447 9.14 -40.27 -13.46
N GLU A 448 10.22 -41.04 -13.32
CA GLU A 448 11.21 -40.84 -12.26
C GLU A 448 11.91 -39.48 -12.37
N ASN A 449 12.37 -39.11 -13.57
CA ASN A 449 13.01 -37.81 -13.83
C ASN A 449 12.02 -36.65 -13.64
N PHE A 450 10.78 -36.81 -14.10
CA PHE A 450 9.74 -35.80 -14.00
C PHE A 450 9.32 -35.56 -12.54
N TYR A 451 8.90 -36.60 -11.82
CA TYR A 451 8.36 -36.45 -10.47
C TYR A 451 9.45 -36.13 -9.44
N SER A 452 10.68 -36.65 -9.59
CA SER A 452 11.78 -36.25 -8.70
C SER A 452 12.15 -34.77 -8.86
N PHE A 453 11.98 -34.20 -10.05
CA PHE A 453 12.12 -32.76 -10.29
C PHE A 453 10.95 -31.97 -9.70
N VAL A 454 9.70 -32.37 -9.96
CA VAL A 454 8.51 -31.57 -9.64
C VAL A 454 8.07 -31.67 -8.17
N ALA A 455 8.25 -32.83 -7.53
CA ALA A 455 7.57 -33.16 -6.27
C ALA A 455 7.82 -32.16 -5.13
N THR A 456 9.03 -31.59 -5.03
CA THR A 456 9.38 -30.73 -3.88
C THR A 456 8.74 -29.34 -3.98
N HIS A 457 8.85 -28.66 -5.13
CA HIS A 457 8.28 -27.32 -5.28
C HIS A 457 6.75 -27.35 -5.48
N ALA A 458 6.20 -28.47 -5.98
CA ALA A 458 4.76 -28.66 -6.17
C ALA A 458 3.93 -28.41 -4.90
N ALA A 459 4.47 -28.71 -3.70
CA ALA A 459 3.80 -28.43 -2.44
C ALA A 459 3.43 -26.94 -2.29
N PHE A 460 4.32 -26.05 -2.75
CA PHE A 460 4.11 -24.61 -2.70
C PHE A 460 3.36 -24.11 -3.93
N GLU A 461 3.74 -24.56 -5.12
CA GLU A 461 3.17 -24.08 -6.38
C GLU A 461 1.72 -24.49 -6.60
N LEU A 462 1.39 -25.78 -6.43
CA LEU A 462 0.03 -26.26 -6.64
C LEU A 462 -0.93 -25.64 -5.62
N THR A 463 -0.48 -25.53 -4.36
CA THR A 463 -1.23 -24.83 -3.32
C THR A 463 -1.42 -23.35 -3.69
N ALA A 464 -0.40 -22.68 -4.22
CA ALA A 464 -0.49 -21.29 -4.64
C ALA A 464 -1.45 -21.08 -5.83
N ILE A 465 -1.51 -22.00 -6.80
CA ILE A 465 -2.49 -21.97 -7.90
C ILE A 465 -3.91 -22.06 -7.34
N VAL A 466 -4.16 -23.01 -6.44
CA VAL A 466 -5.47 -23.17 -5.78
C VAL A 466 -5.85 -21.93 -4.97
N LEU A 467 -4.93 -21.34 -4.22
CA LEU A 467 -5.20 -20.13 -3.44
C LEU A 467 -5.41 -18.89 -4.32
N SER A 468 -4.70 -18.78 -5.45
CA SER A 468 -4.91 -17.73 -6.46
C SER A 468 -6.31 -17.82 -7.06
N GLY A 469 -6.72 -19.04 -7.41
CA GLY A 469 -8.05 -19.33 -7.89
C GLY A 469 -9.14 -19.00 -6.88
N ALA A 470 -8.95 -19.39 -5.62
CA ALA A 470 -9.85 -19.04 -4.52
C ALA A 470 -10.01 -17.53 -4.37
N ALA A 471 -8.91 -16.77 -4.39
CA ALA A 471 -8.94 -15.32 -4.32
C ALA A 471 -9.70 -14.70 -5.51
N GLY A 472 -9.52 -15.23 -6.72
CA GLY A 472 -10.25 -14.78 -7.90
C GLY A 472 -11.75 -15.10 -7.87
N LEU A 473 -12.12 -16.31 -7.42
CA LEU A 473 -13.52 -16.70 -7.20
C LEU A 473 -14.20 -15.82 -6.14
N MET A 474 -13.48 -15.40 -5.10
CA MET A 474 -13.98 -14.45 -4.10
C MET A 474 -14.36 -13.11 -4.72
N ILE A 475 -13.52 -12.56 -5.61
CA ILE A 475 -13.81 -11.31 -6.32
C ILE A 475 -15.02 -11.48 -7.25
N GLY A 476 -15.05 -12.58 -8.01
CA GLY A 476 -16.15 -12.88 -8.93
C GLY A 476 -17.49 -13.00 -8.21
N HIS A 477 -17.52 -13.75 -7.11
CA HIS A 477 -18.72 -13.90 -6.29
C HIS A 477 -19.16 -12.57 -5.68
N ALA A 478 -18.24 -11.75 -5.18
CA ALA A 478 -18.56 -10.45 -4.61
C ALA A 478 -19.21 -9.49 -5.62
N TRP A 479 -18.86 -9.61 -6.91
CA TRP A 479 -19.49 -8.85 -7.99
C TRP A 479 -20.88 -9.36 -8.37
N LEU A 480 -21.04 -10.69 -8.47
CA LEU A 480 -22.27 -11.35 -8.88
C LEU A 480 -23.37 -11.29 -7.80
N ALA A 481 -23.00 -11.54 -6.54
CA ALA A 481 -23.93 -11.65 -5.42
C ALA A 481 -23.49 -10.74 -4.25
N PRO A 482 -23.67 -9.41 -4.38
CA PRO A 482 -23.22 -8.45 -3.37
C PRO A 482 -24.08 -8.42 -2.09
N GLY A 483 -25.20 -9.15 -2.07
CA GLY A 483 -26.14 -9.16 -0.94
C GLY A 483 -26.76 -7.79 -0.71
N THR A 484 -26.69 -7.28 0.51
CA THR A 484 -27.22 -5.96 0.89
C THR A 484 -26.26 -4.81 0.59
N LEU A 485 -25.03 -5.11 0.16
CA LEU A 485 -24.04 -4.09 -0.18
C LEU A 485 -24.21 -3.64 -1.62
N THR A 486 -23.74 -2.43 -1.94
CA THR A 486 -23.53 -2.09 -3.34
C THR A 486 -22.43 -2.97 -3.94
N ARG A 487 -22.46 -3.22 -5.26
CA ARG A 487 -21.41 -3.99 -5.95
C ARG A 487 -20.01 -3.44 -5.65
N LEU A 488 -19.87 -2.12 -5.60
CA LEU A 488 -18.60 -1.48 -5.32
C LEU A 488 -18.13 -1.74 -3.87
N GLU A 489 -19.01 -1.66 -2.89
CA GLU A 489 -18.66 -1.95 -1.49
C GLU A 489 -18.34 -3.43 -1.27
N SER A 490 -19.13 -4.32 -1.88
CA SER A 490 -18.89 -5.75 -1.87
C SER A 490 -17.51 -6.09 -2.44
N LEU A 491 -17.18 -5.54 -3.63
CA LEU A 491 -15.88 -5.69 -4.26
C LEU A 491 -14.74 -5.14 -3.41
N LYS A 492 -14.90 -3.96 -2.79
CA LYS A 492 -13.88 -3.38 -1.90
C LYS A 492 -13.59 -4.30 -0.71
N ARG A 493 -14.65 -4.84 -0.08
CA ARG A 493 -14.53 -5.75 1.05
C ARG A 493 -13.84 -7.05 0.64
N ALA A 494 -14.25 -7.64 -0.48
CA ALA A 494 -13.65 -8.87 -1.00
C ALA A 494 -12.19 -8.66 -1.42
N ALA A 495 -11.86 -7.53 -2.06
CA ALA A 495 -10.49 -7.18 -2.44
C ALA A 495 -9.57 -7.08 -1.23
N GLY A 496 -9.99 -6.40 -0.15
CA GLY A 496 -9.19 -6.30 1.08
C GLY A 496 -8.86 -7.67 1.71
N GLN A 497 -9.78 -8.63 1.61
CA GLN A 497 -9.56 -10.01 2.08
C GLN A 497 -8.69 -10.83 1.11
N ALA A 498 -8.95 -10.73 -0.19
CA ALA A 498 -8.24 -11.47 -1.23
C ALA A 498 -6.77 -11.05 -1.33
N VAL A 499 -6.43 -9.79 -1.09
CA VAL A 499 -5.04 -9.29 -1.08
C VAL A 499 -4.15 -10.08 -0.12
N VAL A 500 -4.67 -10.48 1.05
CA VAL A 500 -3.91 -11.29 2.02
C VAL A 500 -3.55 -12.64 1.42
N LEU A 501 -4.49 -13.27 0.71
CA LEU A 501 -4.24 -14.52 -0.01
C LEU A 501 -3.22 -14.32 -1.13
N VAL A 502 -3.36 -13.27 -1.95
CA VAL A 502 -2.49 -13.02 -3.11
C VAL A 502 -1.03 -12.76 -2.70
N TYR A 503 -0.78 -12.00 -1.63
CA TYR A 503 0.58 -11.81 -1.14
C TYR A 503 1.16 -13.05 -0.46
N GLY A 504 0.32 -13.86 0.19
CA GLY A 504 0.74 -15.17 0.70
C GLY A 504 1.07 -16.15 -0.42
N VAL A 505 0.27 -16.18 -1.48
CA VAL A 505 0.53 -16.89 -2.75
C VAL A 505 1.87 -16.46 -3.34
N ALA A 506 2.13 -15.16 -3.46
CA ALA A 506 3.38 -14.65 -3.99
C ALA A 506 4.59 -15.12 -3.15
N ALA A 507 4.45 -15.17 -1.82
CA ALA A 507 5.48 -15.71 -0.94
C ALA A 507 5.68 -17.22 -1.14
N MET A 508 4.60 -18.00 -1.33
CA MET A 508 4.69 -19.43 -1.64
C MET A 508 5.35 -19.68 -2.99
N LEU A 509 4.99 -18.93 -4.02
CA LEU A 509 5.59 -19.04 -5.36
C LEU A 509 7.05 -18.61 -5.39
N LEU A 510 7.46 -17.66 -4.54
CA LEU A 510 8.86 -17.31 -4.37
C LEU A 510 9.65 -18.49 -3.77
N ILE A 511 9.08 -19.21 -2.80
CA ILE A 511 9.68 -20.44 -2.25
C ILE A 511 9.72 -21.53 -3.32
N ALA A 512 8.62 -21.72 -4.06
CA ALA A 512 8.54 -22.69 -5.16
C ALA A 512 9.63 -22.44 -6.20
N ALA A 513 9.78 -21.20 -6.68
CA ALA A 513 10.77 -20.81 -7.66
C ALA A 513 12.21 -21.03 -7.15
N ALA A 514 12.48 -20.80 -5.87
CA ALA A 514 13.79 -21.06 -5.28
C ALA A 514 14.08 -22.57 -5.21
N VAL A 515 13.10 -23.37 -4.79
CA VAL A 515 13.21 -24.83 -4.76
C VAL A 515 13.33 -25.39 -6.19
N GLU A 516 12.64 -24.83 -7.17
CA GLU A 516 12.73 -25.24 -8.57
C GLU A 516 14.12 -24.95 -9.15
N ALA A 517 14.60 -23.71 -8.99
CA ALA A 517 15.86 -23.26 -9.56
C ALA A 517 17.09 -23.92 -8.94
N PHE A 518 17.10 -24.15 -7.62
CA PHE A 518 18.30 -24.61 -6.91
C PHE A 518 18.23 -26.08 -6.43
N TRP A 519 17.06 -26.55 -6.00
CA TRP A 519 16.92 -27.91 -5.45
C TRP A 519 16.49 -28.92 -6.52
N SER A 520 15.47 -28.58 -7.30
CA SER A 520 14.86 -29.50 -8.27
C SER A 520 15.83 -29.82 -9.41
N SER A 521 16.58 -28.81 -9.85
CA SER A 521 17.66 -28.89 -10.85
C SER A 521 18.91 -29.67 -10.39
N SER A 522 19.09 -29.89 -9.08
CA SER A 522 20.27 -30.58 -8.53
C SER A 522 20.24 -32.08 -8.87
N ARG A 523 21.04 -32.50 -9.85
CA ARG A 523 21.12 -33.90 -10.30
C ARG A 523 21.93 -34.82 -9.39
N TRP A 524 22.82 -34.27 -8.56
CA TRP A 524 23.63 -35.05 -7.62
C TRP A 524 22.85 -35.54 -6.39
N ILE A 525 21.59 -35.11 -6.25
CA ILE A 525 20.71 -35.53 -5.17
C ILE A 525 19.84 -36.68 -5.68
N GLU A 526 19.92 -37.81 -5.01
CA GLU A 526 19.15 -39.01 -5.33
C GLU A 526 17.63 -38.78 -5.22
N PRO A 527 16.81 -39.37 -6.12
CA PRO A 527 15.36 -39.21 -6.12
C PRO A 527 14.68 -39.45 -4.77
N ASP A 528 15.11 -40.46 -4.02
CA ASP A 528 14.51 -40.80 -2.71
C ASP A 528 14.67 -39.69 -1.67
N VAL A 529 15.80 -38.97 -1.71
CA VAL A 529 16.01 -37.79 -0.87
C VAL A 529 15.07 -36.67 -1.30
N LYS A 530 14.88 -36.46 -2.61
CA LYS A 530 13.94 -35.46 -3.13
C LYS A 530 12.50 -35.79 -2.73
N TYR A 531 12.08 -37.05 -2.80
CA TYR A 531 10.74 -37.46 -2.36
C TYR A 531 10.54 -37.28 -0.86
N SER A 532 11.55 -37.57 -0.05
CA SER A 532 11.51 -37.37 1.41
C SER A 532 11.35 -35.89 1.78
N VAL A 533 12.11 -35.01 1.13
CA VAL A 533 12.00 -33.55 1.31
C VAL A 533 10.66 -33.05 0.79
N ALA A 534 10.18 -33.55 -0.35
CA ALA A 534 8.86 -33.22 -0.88
C ALA A 534 7.75 -33.57 0.12
N ALA A 535 7.78 -34.77 0.72
CA ALA A 535 6.81 -35.17 1.74
C ALA A 535 6.85 -34.23 2.96
N ALA A 536 8.05 -33.84 3.41
CA ALA A 536 8.20 -32.86 4.49
C ALA A 536 7.63 -31.48 4.11
N CYS A 537 7.86 -31.00 2.89
CA CYS A 537 7.30 -29.75 2.38
C CYS A 537 5.76 -29.78 2.33
N TRP A 538 5.17 -30.88 1.86
CA TRP A 538 3.71 -31.06 1.86
C TRP A 538 3.13 -31.04 3.28
N LEU A 539 3.72 -31.79 4.21
CA LEU A 539 3.30 -31.81 5.62
C LEU A 539 3.44 -30.41 6.25
N LEU A 540 4.51 -29.69 5.92
CA LEU A 540 4.74 -28.34 6.40
C LEU A 540 3.66 -27.38 5.86
N VAL A 541 3.37 -27.39 4.56
CA VAL A 541 2.36 -26.52 3.96
C VAL A 541 0.97 -26.82 4.53
N ILE A 542 0.57 -28.09 4.57
CA ILE A 542 -0.70 -28.52 5.14
C ILE A 542 -0.78 -28.11 6.62
N GLY A 543 0.27 -28.35 7.39
CA GLY A 543 0.28 -28.06 8.80
C GLY A 543 0.27 -26.57 9.12
N TYR A 544 1.03 -25.79 8.36
CA TYR A 544 1.04 -24.35 8.42
C TYR A 544 -0.34 -23.76 8.13
N LEU A 545 -0.96 -24.13 7.01
CA LEU A 545 -2.29 -23.61 6.65
C LEU A 545 -3.41 -24.14 7.58
N GLY A 546 -3.27 -25.35 8.14
CA GLY A 546 -4.26 -25.98 9.01
C GLY A 546 -4.24 -25.50 10.48
N TRP A 547 -3.07 -25.25 11.05
CA TRP A 547 -2.92 -25.01 12.49
C TRP A 547 -2.29 -23.67 12.88
N GLN A 548 -1.43 -23.07 12.06
CA GLN A 548 -0.69 -21.86 12.43
C GLN A 548 -1.64 -20.67 12.69
N GLY A 549 -1.35 -19.89 13.73
CA GLY A 549 -2.16 -18.71 14.08
C GLY A 549 -3.54 -19.03 14.68
N ARG A 550 -3.80 -20.24 15.20
CA ARG A 550 -4.98 -20.48 16.04
C ARG A 550 -4.86 -19.68 17.35
N PRO A 551 -5.94 -19.01 17.81
CA PRO A 551 -5.92 -18.42 19.14
C PRO A 551 -5.63 -19.53 20.15
N ARG A 552 -4.70 -19.28 21.09
CA ARG A 552 -4.61 -20.14 22.27
C ARG A 552 -5.99 -20.10 22.93
N ARG A 553 -6.60 -21.27 23.16
CA ARG A 553 -7.78 -21.33 24.03
C ARG A 553 -7.33 -20.81 25.39
N ASP A 554 -7.69 -19.59 25.74
CA ASP A 554 -7.59 -19.18 27.13
C ASP A 554 -8.47 -20.14 27.94
N PRO A 555 -7.97 -20.74 29.03
CA PRO A 555 -8.83 -21.49 29.92
C PRO A 555 -9.96 -20.55 30.37
N ALA A 556 -11.20 -21.04 30.27
CA ALA A 556 -12.37 -20.27 30.69
C ALA A 556 -12.11 -19.63 32.06
N PRO A 557 -12.49 -18.35 32.28
CA PRO A 557 -12.37 -17.75 33.60
C PRO A 557 -13.07 -18.67 34.58
N ARG A 558 -12.31 -19.20 35.55
CA ARG A 558 -12.88 -19.97 36.66
C ARG A 558 -13.92 -19.06 37.30
N GLU A 559 -15.19 -19.43 37.16
CA GLU A 559 -16.26 -18.83 37.94
C GLU A 559 -15.80 -18.87 39.39
N ALA A 560 -15.58 -17.69 39.98
CA ALA A 560 -15.36 -17.59 41.39
C ALA A 560 -16.61 -18.16 42.06
N ALA A 561 -16.45 -19.33 42.68
CA ALA A 561 -17.47 -19.90 43.53
C ALA A 561 -17.86 -18.82 44.55
N HIS A 562 -19.09 -18.35 44.45
CA HIS A 562 -19.74 -17.63 45.54
C HIS A 562 -19.83 -18.61 46.72
N ALA A 563 -18.85 -18.56 47.61
CA ALA A 563 -18.99 -19.06 48.96
C ALA A 563 -19.81 -18.01 49.72
N GLY A 564 -21.13 -18.17 49.69
CA GLY A 564 -21.97 -17.75 50.78
C GLY A 564 -22.01 -18.90 51.78
N ASP A 565 -21.49 -18.65 52.97
CA ASP A 565 -22.01 -19.09 54.27
C ASP A 565 -21.58 -18.06 55.31
#